data_AF-A0A820M100-F1
#
_entry.id   AF-A0A820M100-F1
#
_cell.length_a   1.000
_cell.length_b   1.000
_cell.length_c   1.000
_cell.angle_alpha   90.00
_cell.angle_beta   90.00
_cell.angle_gamma   90.00
#
_symmetry.space_group_name_H-M   'P 1'
#
loop_
_entity.id
_entity.type
_entity.pdbx_description
1 polymer ?
#
loop_
_entity_poly.entity_id
_entity_poly.type
_entity_poly.pdbx_seq_one_letter_code
_entity_poly.pdbx_strand_id
1 'polypeptide(L)'
;AVCAHVDDRSSTPLFYEKPGLPETSDDTLSNDTRRVKFSNAPIRVYPTYSPSEYDRRNEDINPFAAAAEYELEKRIEKMNIFTVEVEKGPDGLGISVLGMGVGADSGLEKLGIFVKSLNPQGIIAKDGR
;
A
#
# COMPACT_ATOMS: atom_id res chain seq x y z
N ALA A 1 -4.57 -8.63 -18.46
CA ALA A 1 -3.43 -8.82 -19.36
C ALA A 1 -3.89 -8.52 -20.77
N VAL A 2 -3.53 -7.37 -21.33
CA VAL A 2 -3.77 -7.05 -22.73
C VAL A 2 -2.41 -6.75 -23.33
N CYS A 3 -1.86 -7.73 -24.05
CA CYS A 3 -0.76 -7.50 -24.99
C CYS A 3 -1.21 -6.41 -25.96
N ALA A 4 -0.39 -5.38 -26.16
CA ALA A 4 -0.63 -4.38 -27.17
C ALA A 4 -0.82 -5.07 -28.53
N HIS A 5 -2.02 -4.97 -29.09
CA HIS A 5 -2.24 -5.26 -30.49
C HIS A 5 -1.72 -4.04 -31.25
N VAL A 6 -0.58 -4.19 -31.91
CA VAL A 6 0.00 -3.16 -32.76
C VAL A 6 0.20 -3.81 -34.13
N ASP A 7 -0.38 -3.16 -35.14
CA ASP A 7 -0.61 -3.66 -36.49
C ASP A 7 0.58 -4.39 -37.13
N ASP A 8 0.27 -5.56 -37.69
CA ASP A 8 1.16 -6.49 -38.42
C ASP A 8 1.55 -5.97 -39.82
N ARG A 9 2.08 -4.74 -39.92
CA ARG A 9 2.55 -4.17 -41.21
C ARG A 9 3.74 -3.21 -41.11
N SER A 10 4.86 -3.62 -40.51
CA SER A 10 6.19 -3.14 -40.94
C SER A 10 7.32 -3.99 -40.35
N SER A 11 8.19 -4.50 -41.23
CA SER A 11 9.40 -5.27 -40.93
C SER A 11 10.51 -4.40 -40.30
N THR A 12 10.24 -3.77 -39.16
CA THR A 12 11.25 -3.07 -38.35
C THR A 12 11.42 -3.81 -37.03
N PRO A 13 12.66 -4.14 -36.60
CA PRO A 13 12.87 -4.79 -35.31
C PRO A 13 12.32 -3.90 -34.19
N LEU A 14 11.48 -4.48 -33.32
CA LEU A 14 10.81 -3.82 -32.18
C LEU A 14 11.78 -3.46 -31.04
N PHE A 15 13.07 -3.30 -31.31
CA PHE A 15 14.10 -2.98 -30.34
C PHE A 15 15.22 -2.20 -31.00
N TYR A 16 15.98 -1.48 -30.19
CA TYR A 16 17.26 -0.91 -30.61
C TYR A 16 18.39 -1.47 -29.76
N GLU A 17 19.61 -1.46 -30.27
CA GLU A 17 20.76 -2.00 -29.55
C GLU A 17 21.55 -0.88 -28.86
N LYS A 18 22.01 -1.18 -27.64
CA LYS A 18 23.04 -0.39 -26.95
C LYS A 18 24.33 -1.21 -26.86
N PRO A 19 25.50 -0.56 -26.74
CA PRO A 19 26.75 -1.26 -26.45
C PRO A 19 26.58 -2.25 -25.30
N GLY A 20 27.18 -3.43 -25.46
CA GLY A 20 27.16 -4.49 -24.47
C GLY A 20 27.94 -4.12 -23.21
N LEU A 21 27.98 -5.05 -22.24
CA LEU A 21 28.78 -4.86 -21.04
C LEU A 21 30.28 -4.74 -21.41
N PRO A 22 31.05 -3.89 -20.71
CA PRO A 22 32.48 -3.81 -20.92
C PRO A 22 33.15 -5.16 -20.60
N GLU A 23 34.31 -5.41 -21.20
CA GLU A 23 35.11 -6.57 -20.84
C GLU A 23 35.55 -6.43 -19.37
N THR A 24 35.23 -7.42 -18.56
CA THR A 24 35.72 -7.50 -17.18
C THR A 24 37.22 -7.75 -17.19
N SER A 25 38.02 -6.73 -16.86
CA SER A 25 39.48 -6.79 -16.75
C SER A 25 39.97 -7.19 -15.35
N ASP A 26 39.13 -7.87 -14.56
CA ASP A 26 39.44 -8.14 -13.17
C ASP A 26 40.31 -9.41 -13.05
N ASP A 27 41.62 -9.23 -13.27
CA ASP A 27 42.67 -10.24 -13.08
C ASP A 27 42.92 -10.58 -11.59
N THR A 28 42.15 -9.99 -10.67
CA THR A 28 42.35 -10.13 -9.21
C THR A 28 41.78 -11.42 -8.62
N LEU A 29 40.94 -12.14 -9.37
CA LEU A 29 40.46 -13.48 -9.01
C LEU A 29 40.77 -14.41 -10.18
N SER A 30 41.57 -15.44 -9.93
CA SER A 30 41.92 -16.45 -10.93
C SER A 30 40.66 -16.92 -11.66
N ASN A 31 40.59 -16.59 -12.96
CA ASN A 31 39.46 -16.89 -13.86
C ASN A 31 39.11 -18.40 -13.93
N ASP A 32 39.90 -19.25 -13.31
CA ASP A 32 39.81 -20.71 -13.36
C ASP A 32 38.71 -21.31 -12.47
N THR A 33 38.17 -20.55 -11.51
CA THR A 33 37.05 -21.04 -10.64
C THR A 33 35.69 -20.50 -11.05
N ARG A 34 35.63 -19.53 -11.98
CA ARG A 34 34.40 -18.81 -12.31
C ARG A 34 33.62 -19.52 -13.43
N ARG A 35 32.49 -20.14 -13.08
CA ARG A 35 31.63 -20.87 -14.03
C ARG A 35 30.61 -20.01 -14.79
N VAL A 36 30.35 -18.79 -14.32
CA VAL A 36 29.38 -17.86 -14.94
C VAL A 36 30.12 -16.74 -15.66
N LYS A 37 29.70 -16.47 -16.91
CA LYS A 37 30.22 -15.40 -17.74
C LYS A 37 29.10 -14.41 -18.08
N PHE A 38 29.46 -13.15 -18.24
CA PHE A 38 28.54 -12.11 -18.71
C PHE A 38 28.71 -11.92 -20.22
N SER A 39 27.61 -11.67 -20.92
CA SER A 39 27.65 -11.39 -22.35
C SER A 39 28.16 -9.98 -22.61
N ASN A 40 29.13 -9.85 -23.51
CA ASN A 40 29.58 -8.57 -24.06
C ASN A 40 28.86 -8.20 -25.37
N ALA A 41 27.93 -9.04 -25.82
CA ALA A 41 27.12 -8.74 -27.01
C ALA A 41 26.26 -7.48 -26.81
N PRO A 42 25.90 -6.76 -27.89
CA PRO A 42 24.99 -5.63 -27.80
C PRO A 42 23.69 -5.95 -27.04
N ILE A 43 23.28 -5.02 -26.17
CA ILE A 43 22.07 -5.17 -25.35
C ILE A 43 20.87 -4.75 -26.18
N ARG A 44 19.88 -5.66 -26.30
CA ARG A 44 18.59 -5.36 -26.92
C ARG A 44 17.72 -4.55 -25.97
N VAL A 45 17.33 -3.35 -26.37
CA VAL A 45 16.46 -2.44 -25.61
C VAL A 45 15.09 -2.39 -26.28
N TYR A 46 14.07 -2.86 -25.58
CA TYR A 46 12.69 -2.86 -26.05
C TYR A 46 11.96 -1.59 -25.59
N PRO A 47 11.18 -0.94 -26.46
CA PRO A 47 10.35 0.19 -26.07
C PRO A 47 9.22 -0.29 -25.15
N THR A 48 8.81 0.59 -24.25
CA THR A 48 7.63 0.41 -23.38
C THR A 48 6.82 1.70 -23.38
N TYR A 49 5.61 1.64 -22.83
CA TYR A 49 4.70 2.79 -22.76
C TYR A 49 5.39 4.02 -22.15
N SER A 50 5.25 5.13 -22.85
CA SER A 50 5.65 6.44 -22.37
C SER A 50 4.78 6.90 -21.18
N PRO A 51 5.22 7.88 -20.38
CA PRO A 51 4.39 8.42 -19.29
C PRO A 51 3.05 9.02 -19.75
N SER A 52 2.96 9.50 -21.00
CA SER A 52 1.71 9.99 -21.59
C SER A 52 0.74 8.88 -21.97
N GLU A 53 1.25 7.68 -22.29
CA GLU A 53 0.45 6.50 -22.63
C GLU A 53 0.11 5.65 -21.41
N TYR A 54 1.01 5.61 -20.42
CA TYR A 54 0.80 4.92 -19.16
C TYR A 54 1.32 5.77 -18.00
N ASP A 55 0.38 6.43 -17.33
CA ASP A 55 0.66 7.13 -16.08
C ASP A 55 0.92 6.10 -14.98
N ARG A 56 2.17 6.05 -14.51
CA ARG A 56 2.62 5.13 -13.46
C ARG A 56 2.55 5.77 -12.06
N ARG A 57 2.03 6.99 -11.94
CA ARG A 57 1.87 7.65 -10.64
C ARG A 57 0.78 6.96 -9.82
N ASN A 58 0.94 7.03 -8.50
CA ASN A 58 -0.05 6.59 -7.55
C ASN A 58 -0.16 7.63 -6.43
N GLU A 59 -1.09 8.56 -6.60
CA GLU A 59 -1.31 9.69 -5.69
C GLU A 59 -2.11 9.28 -4.44
N ASP A 60 -2.73 8.09 -4.46
CA ASP A 60 -3.52 7.56 -3.34
C ASP A 60 -2.65 6.99 -2.22
N ILE A 61 -1.35 6.76 -2.47
CA ILE A 61 -0.44 6.27 -1.44
C ILE A 61 -0.07 7.41 -0.49
N ASN A 62 -0.60 7.33 0.73
CA ASN A 62 -0.23 8.22 1.83
C ASN A 62 0.43 7.44 2.98
N PRO A 63 1.77 7.48 3.11
CA PRO A 63 2.49 6.76 4.16
C PRO A 63 2.12 7.20 5.58
N PHE A 64 1.77 8.46 5.79
CA PHE A 64 1.43 8.99 7.11
C PHE A 64 0.05 8.53 7.56
N ALA A 65 -0.95 8.60 6.67
CA ALA A 65 -2.28 8.08 6.94
C ALA A 65 -2.24 6.58 7.22
N ALA A 66 -1.51 5.81 6.41
CA ALA A 66 -1.34 4.37 6.60
C ALA A 66 -0.67 4.04 7.94
N ALA A 67 0.36 4.80 8.34
CA ALA A 67 1.02 4.61 9.63
C ALA A 67 0.09 4.91 10.82
N ALA A 68 -0.75 5.95 10.72
CA ALA A 68 -1.73 6.29 11.75
C ALA A 68 -2.81 5.20 11.91
N GLU A 69 -3.32 4.66 10.79
CA GLU A 69 -4.24 3.52 10.80
C GLU A 69 -3.61 2.29 11.45
N TYR A 70 -2.39 1.94 11.01
CA TYR A 70 -1.67 0.79 11.53
C TYR A 70 -1.48 0.86 13.06
N GLU A 71 -1.11 2.02 13.61
CA GLU A 71 -0.92 2.18 15.05
C GLU A 71 -2.25 2.13 15.84
N LEU A 72 -3.39 2.44 15.21
CA LEU A 72 -4.71 2.21 15.82
C LEU A 72 -5.10 0.74 15.80
N GLU A 73 -4.96 0.07 14.65
CA GLU A 73 -5.29 -1.35 14.47
C GLU A 73 -4.49 -2.23 15.43
N LYS A 74 -3.19 -1.97 15.57
CA LYS A 74 -2.31 -2.67 16.51
C LYS A 74 -2.75 -2.55 17.98
N ARG A 75 -3.46 -1.48 18.35
CA ARG A 75 -4.06 -1.36 19.69
C ARG A 75 -5.32 -2.18 19.79
N ILE A 76 -6.16 -2.19 18.74
CA ILE A 76 -7.38 -3.00 18.65
C ILE A 76 -7.07 -4.50 18.76
N GLU A 77 -6.00 -4.97 18.12
CA GLU A 77 -5.56 -6.38 18.18
C GLU A 77 -5.27 -6.88 19.59
N LYS A 78 -4.98 -5.99 20.54
CA LYS A 78 -4.70 -6.33 21.94
C LYS A 78 -5.93 -6.20 22.85
N MET A 79 -7.05 -5.67 22.35
CA MET A 79 -8.26 -5.48 23.13
C MET A 79 -9.14 -6.72 23.14
N ASN A 80 -9.91 -6.91 24.22
CA ASN A 80 -10.93 -7.94 24.27
C ASN A 80 -12.15 -7.49 23.45
N ILE A 81 -12.41 -8.18 22.33
CA ILE A 81 -13.51 -7.85 21.43
C ILE A 81 -14.70 -8.74 21.77
N PHE A 82 -15.84 -8.12 22.04
CA PHE A 82 -17.11 -8.82 22.23
C PHE A 82 -18.20 -8.14 21.41
N THR A 83 -19.18 -8.92 20.99
CA THR A 83 -20.30 -8.41 20.19
C THR A 83 -21.39 -7.89 21.12
N VAL A 84 -21.92 -6.71 20.78
CA VAL A 84 -23.05 -6.11 21.47
C VAL A 84 -24.17 -5.89 20.45
N GLU A 85 -25.29 -6.57 20.67
CA GLU A 85 -26.52 -6.37 19.90
C GLU A 85 -27.48 -5.53 20.73
N VAL A 86 -28.03 -4.48 20.12
CA VAL A 86 -28.89 -3.50 20.80
C VAL A 86 -29.94 -2.98 19.83
N GLU A 87 -31.20 -3.01 20.24
CA GLU A 87 -32.29 -2.44 19.46
C GLU A 87 -32.44 -0.94 19.72
N LYS A 88 -32.33 -0.12 18.68
CA LYS A 88 -32.45 1.34 18.80
C LYS A 88 -33.82 1.74 19.36
N GLY A 89 -33.82 2.41 20.51
CA GLY A 89 -35.02 2.98 21.12
C GLY A 89 -35.46 4.30 20.47
N PRO A 90 -36.60 4.86 20.90
CA PRO A 90 -37.11 6.15 20.39
C PRO A 90 -36.12 7.31 20.60
N ASP A 91 -35.35 7.29 21.69
CA ASP A 91 -34.33 8.29 22.01
C ASP A 91 -32.92 7.91 21.47
N GLY A 92 -32.84 6.89 20.61
CA GLY A 92 -31.58 6.36 20.07
C GLY A 92 -30.87 5.38 21.01
N LEU A 93 -29.54 5.29 20.89
CA LEU A 93 -28.72 4.37 21.69
C LEU A 93 -28.44 4.90 23.11
N GLY A 94 -28.45 6.23 23.30
CA GLY A 94 -28.12 6.85 24.58
C GLY A 94 -26.62 6.84 24.91
N ILE A 95 -25.74 6.87 23.90
CA ILE A 95 -24.29 7.04 24.06
C ILE A 95 -23.82 8.37 23.47
N SER A 96 -22.76 8.92 24.03
CA SER A 96 -21.93 9.92 23.35
C SER A 96 -20.59 9.31 22.98
N VAL A 97 -20.05 9.69 21.81
CA VAL A 97 -18.77 9.17 21.32
C VAL A 97 -17.72 10.26 21.28
N LEU A 98 -16.45 9.85 21.35
CA LEU A 98 -15.27 10.70 21.20
C LEU A 98 -14.33 10.03 20.19
N GLY A 99 -13.78 10.83 19.27
CA GLY A 99 -12.68 10.41 18.42
C GLY A 99 -11.34 10.72 19.09
N MET A 100 -10.46 9.72 19.21
CA MET A 100 -9.11 9.90 19.72
C MET A 100 -8.08 9.43 18.69
N GLY A 101 -7.12 10.30 18.37
CA GLY A 101 -6.06 10.01 17.41
C GLY A 101 -4.83 9.39 18.05
N VAL A 102 -3.82 9.10 17.22
CA VAL A 102 -2.49 8.68 17.65
C VAL A 102 -1.55 9.88 17.62
N GLY A 103 -1.14 10.37 18.80
CA GLY A 103 -0.21 11.50 18.95
C GLY A 103 -0.84 12.78 19.52
N ALA A 104 -0.03 13.81 19.74
CA ALA A 104 -0.46 15.08 20.34
C ALA A 104 -1.08 16.07 19.34
N ASP A 105 -0.84 15.88 18.03
CA ASP A 105 -1.24 16.80 16.95
C ASP A 105 -2.10 16.10 15.86
N SER A 106 -2.79 15.02 16.22
CA SER A 106 -3.64 14.29 15.29
C SER A 106 -4.79 15.19 14.82
N GLY A 107 -4.84 15.49 13.52
CA GLY A 107 -5.97 16.17 12.91
C GLY A 107 -7.29 15.38 13.04
N LEU A 108 -8.33 15.80 12.33
CA LEU A 108 -9.66 15.16 12.38
C LEU A 108 -9.72 13.78 11.69
N GLU A 109 -8.62 13.26 11.18
CA GLU A 109 -8.57 12.03 10.38
C GLU A 109 -7.95 10.86 11.17
N LYS A 110 -8.42 9.65 10.87
CA LYS A 110 -7.93 8.38 11.43
C LYS A 110 -7.94 8.37 12.97
N LEU A 111 -9.15 8.39 13.54
CA LEU A 111 -9.40 8.38 14.98
C LEU A 111 -10.02 7.04 15.41
N GLY A 112 -9.60 6.52 16.56
CA GLY A 112 -10.34 5.47 17.26
C GLY A 112 -11.59 6.07 17.91
N ILE A 113 -12.72 5.36 17.85
CA ILE A 113 -13.99 5.83 18.41
C ILE A 113 -14.22 5.19 19.78
N PHE A 114 -14.48 6.03 20.77
CA PHE A 114 -14.69 5.62 22.16
C PHE A 114 -16.02 6.14 22.69
N VAL A 115 -16.67 5.39 23.57
CA VAL A 115 -17.84 5.87 24.31
C VAL A 115 -17.36 6.81 25.41
N LYS A 116 -17.81 8.07 25.38
CA LYS A 116 -17.47 9.09 26.37
C LYS A 116 -18.45 9.10 27.54
N SER A 117 -19.75 8.98 27.26
CA SER A 117 -20.77 8.95 28.30
C SER A 117 -21.99 8.14 27.88
N LEU A 118 -22.71 7.66 28.89
CA LEU A 118 -23.99 6.98 28.76
C LEU A 118 -25.10 7.85 29.35
N ASN A 119 -26.25 7.89 28.68
CA ASN A 119 -27.48 8.40 29.26
C ASN A 119 -28.01 7.35 30.25
N PRO A 120 -28.19 7.66 31.55
CA PRO A 120 -28.69 6.70 32.54
C PRO A 120 -30.05 6.08 32.21
N GLN A 121 -30.88 6.77 31.43
CA GLN A 121 -32.19 6.26 30.98
C GLN A 121 -32.12 5.55 29.62
N GLY A 122 -30.95 5.60 28.97
CA GLY A 122 -30.70 5.04 27.66
C GLY A 122 -30.66 3.51 27.66
N ILE A 123 -30.87 2.94 26.48
CA ILE A 123 -30.91 1.49 26.30
C ILE A 123 -29.56 0.83 26.60
N ILE A 124 -28.43 1.47 26.24
CA ILE A 124 -27.09 0.93 26.48
C ILE A 124 -26.77 0.90 27.97
N ALA A 125 -27.18 1.93 28.73
CA ALA A 125 -26.98 1.94 30.18
C ALA A 125 -27.78 0.83 30.88
N LYS A 126 -28.94 0.47 30.34
CA LYS A 126 -29.78 -0.64 30.84
C LYS A 126 -29.25 -2.02 30.44
N ASP A 127 -28.57 -2.12 29.31
CA ASP A 127 -27.95 -3.35 28.82
C ASP A 127 -26.80 -3.83 29.73
N GLY A 128 -25.97 -2.90 30.23
CA GLY A 128 -25.03 -3.17 31.32
C GLY A 128 -23.73 -3.91 30.94
N ARG A 129 -23.47 -4.11 29.64
CA ARG A 129 -22.20 -4.62 29.10
C ARG A 129 -21.19 -3.52 28.78
#